data_AF-A0A7X5FQM5-F1
#
_entry.id   AF-A0A7X5FQM5-F1
#
_cell.length_a   1.000
_cell.length_b   1.000
_cell.length_c   1.000
_cell.angle_alpha   90.00
_cell.angle_beta   90.00
_cell.angle_gamma   90.00
#
_symmetry.space_group_name_H-M   'P 1'
#
loop_
_entity.id
_entity.type
_entity.pdbx_description
1 polymer ?
#
loop_
_entity_poly.entity_id
_entity_poly.type
_entity_poly.pdbx_seq_one_letter_code
_entity_poly.pdbx_strand_id
1 'polypeptide(L)'
;MTESNLIPSEIYDAALNDAVEYYKLNREFHSPYLGQVKITKKGFQHLENKGFKNQRKRNPKDAYVRLKCFPHVGTLLRKLGLPQEYKCVMENVTVKRGSRLVTERRQVQYYAFIGILYSNMRVKIVIRKPDGYEKSEFHSIQPAWVMNSYHDMQMRGDMFIEEVEGEEDNLDEFIDELVEEDTKKANPK
;
A
#
# COMPACT_ATOMS: atom_id res chain seq x y z
N MET A 1 -16.68 24.09 4.85
CA MET A 1 -15.60 23.09 4.67
C MET A 1 -14.31 23.82 4.98
N THR A 2 -13.69 23.52 6.10
CA THR A 2 -12.47 24.18 6.58
C THR A 2 -11.29 23.79 5.68
N GLU A 3 -10.46 24.77 5.31
CA GLU A 3 -9.31 24.64 4.41
C GLU A 3 -8.14 23.83 5.00
N SER A 4 -8.29 23.27 6.22
CA SER A 4 -7.23 22.67 7.03
C SER A 4 -6.86 21.22 6.68
N ASN A 5 -7.19 20.73 5.49
CA ASN A 5 -7.03 19.30 5.13
C ASN A 5 -6.29 19.06 3.80
N LEU A 6 -5.72 20.11 3.21
CA LEU A 6 -5.05 20.04 1.92
C LEU A 6 -3.54 19.96 2.14
N ILE A 7 -2.94 18.86 1.69
CA ILE A 7 -1.48 18.77 1.58
C ILE A 7 -1.02 19.79 0.54
N PRO A 8 -0.04 20.66 0.86
CA PRO A 8 0.50 21.62 -0.09
C PRO A 8 0.96 20.93 -1.38
N SER A 9 0.64 21.53 -2.53
CA SER A 9 0.91 20.91 -3.84
C SER A 9 2.38 20.58 -4.03
N GLU A 10 3.28 21.46 -3.59
CA GLU A 10 4.73 21.26 -3.68
C GLU A 10 5.20 20.02 -2.91
N ILE A 11 4.63 19.77 -1.73
CA ILE A 11 4.96 18.61 -0.89
C ILE A 11 4.41 17.33 -1.51
N TYR A 12 3.18 17.39 -2.04
CA TYR A 12 2.60 16.26 -2.75
C TYR A 12 3.42 15.91 -4.01
N ASP A 13 3.80 16.91 -4.79
CA ASP A 13 4.56 16.73 -6.03
C ASP A 13 5.97 16.20 -5.74
N ALA A 14 6.61 16.64 -4.65
CA ALA A 14 7.87 16.07 -4.18
C ALA A 14 7.74 14.57 -3.86
N ALA A 15 6.75 14.19 -3.05
CA ALA A 15 6.49 12.79 -2.71
C ALA A 15 6.17 11.93 -3.95
N LEU A 16 5.44 12.49 -4.92
CA LEU A 16 5.15 11.83 -6.19
C LEU A 16 6.42 11.63 -7.02
N ASN A 17 7.27 12.65 -7.12
CA ASN A 17 8.53 12.57 -7.86
C ASN A 17 9.47 11.52 -7.27
N ASP A 18 9.62 11.48 -5.94
CA ASP A 18 10.40 10.46 -5.24
C ASP A 18 9.86 9.05 -5.54
N ALA A 19 8.54 8.86 -5.47
CA ALA A 19 7.91 7.58 -5.76
C ALA A 19 8.08 7.17 -7.23
N VAL A 20 8.01 8.12 -8.17
CA VAL A 20 8.23 7.89 -9.61
C VAL A 20 9.68 7.52 -9.89
N GLU A 21 10.65 8.21 -9.29
CA GLU A 21 12.06 7.89 -9.41
C GLU A 21 12.35 6.50 -8.85
N TYR A 22 11.84 6.21 -7.65
CA TYR A 22 11.95 4.89 -7.05
C TYR A 22 11.34 3.80 -7.95
N TYR A 23 10.17 4.02 -8.55
CA TYR A 23 9.54 3.09 -9.50
C TYR A 23 10.35 2.89 -10.79
N LYS A 24 11.05 3.92 -11.27
CA LYS A 24 11.90 3.83 -12.46
C LYS A 24 13.14 2.99 -12.18
N LEU A 25 13.77 3.20 -11.01
CA LEU A 25 15.00 2.52 -10.59
C LEU A 25 14.74 1.08 -10.12
N ASN A 26 13.61 0.84 -9.44
CA ASN A 26 13.28 -0.45 -8.85
C ASN A 26 12.12 -1.07 -9.62
N ARG A 27 12.39 -2.13 -10.39
CA ARG A 27 11.34 -2.87 -11.12
C ARG A 27 10.86 -4.11 -10.38
N GLU A 28 11.68 -4.64 -9.48
CA GLU A 28 11.42 -5.86 -8.74
C GLU A 28 11.97 -5.76 -7.31
N PHE A 29 11.33 -6.46 -6.39
CA PHE A 29 11.77 -6.66 -5.02
C PHE A 29 11.95 -8.14 -4.73
N HIS A 30 12.82 -8.46 -3.78
CA HIS A 30 12.90 -9.80 -3.24
C HIS A 30 12.09 -9.92 -1.95
N SER A 31 11.26 -10.96 -1.86
CA SER A 31 10.59 -11.43 -0.65
C SER A 31 11.09 -12.84 -0.32
N PRO A 32 11.50 -13.13 0.92
CA PRO A 32 11.90 -14.48 1.34
C PRO A 32 10.83 -15.55 1.06
N TYR A 33 9.54 -15.19 1.17
CA TYR A 33 8.43 -16.11 0.94
C TYR A 33 7.94 -16.17 -0.51
N LEU A 34 7.84 -15.02 -1.19
CA LEU A 34 7.29 -14.95 -2.55
C LEU A 34 8.34 -14.96 -3.67
N GLY A 35 9.63 -14.91 -3.34
CA GLY A 35 10.71 -14.73 -4.31
C GLY A 35 10.67 -13.33 -4.92
N GLN A 36 10.78 -13.24 -6.26
CA GLN A 36 10.76 -11.96 -6.96
C GLN A 36 9.33 -11.41 -7.09
N VAL A 37 9.15 -10.16 -6.66
CA VAL A 37 7.90 -9.40 -6.69
C VAL A 37 8.06 -8.22 -7.65
N LYS A 38 7.28 -8.20 -8.72
CA LYS A 38 7.34 -7.15 -9.74
C LYS A 38 6.53 -5.93 -9.34
N ILE A 39 7.07 -4.74 -9.56
CA ILE A 39 6.27 -3.50 -9.51
C ILE A 39 5.63 -3.27 -10.87
N THR A 40 4.30 -3.32 -10.91
CA THR A 40 3.54 -3.06 -12.14
C THR A 40 3.04 -1.62 -12.17
N LYS A 41 2.78 -1.10 -13.37
CA LYS A 41 2.10 0.19 -13.55
C LYS A 41 0.76 0.23 -12.78
N LYS A 42 0.03 -0.89 -12.74
CA LYS A 42 -1.24 -0.99 -12.02
C LYS A 42 -1.04 -0.86 -10.51
N GLY A 43 -0.02 -1.51 -9.95
CA GLY A 43 0.32 -1.40 -8.53
C GLY A 43 0.74 0.02 -8.14
N PHE A 44 1.56 0.66 -8.97
CA PHE A 44 1.99 2.05 -8.75
C PHE A 44 0.81 3.04 -8.81
N GLN A 45 -0.05 2.93 -9.84
CA GLN A 45 -1.24 3.79 -9.95
C GLN A 45 -2.23 3.58 -8.81
N HIS A 46 -2.17 2.42 -8.15
CA HIS A 46 -2.96 2.11 -6.97
C HIS A 46 -2.34 2.70 -5.68
N LEU A 47 -1.38 3.61 -5.77
CA LEU A 47 -0.97 4.51 -4.68
C LEU A 47 -1.86 5.76 -4.66
N GLU A 48 -2.08 6.35 -5.84
CA GLU A 48 -2.86 7.58 -6.02
C GLU A 48 -4.37 7.33 -6.19
N ASN A 49 -4.75 6.16 -6.71
CA ASN A 49 -6.12 5.86 -7.09
C ASN A 49 -6.69 4.66 -6.31
N LYS A 50 -7.99 4.70 -6.00
CA LYS A 50 -8.71 3.59 -5.35
C LYS A 50 -8.89 2.36 -6.25
N GLY A 51 -8.60 2.47 -7.54
CA GLY A 51 -8.69 1.37 -8.48
C GLY A 51 -8.31 1.76 -9.89
N PHE A 52 -7.77 0.79 -10.63
CA PHE A 52 -7.31 1.00 -12.01
C PHE A 52 -8.45 1.28 -13.00
N LYS A 53 -9.64 0.68 -12.80
CA LYS A 53 -10.76 0.76 -13.76
C LYS A 53 -11.51 2.09 -13.71
N ASN A 54 -11.72 2.65 -12.52
CA ASN A 54 -12.56 3.84 -12.35
C ASN A 54 -11.73 5.12 -12.09
N GLN A 55 -10.40 4.99 -11.99
CA GLN A 55 -9.44 6.08 -11.70
C GLN A 55 -9.93 7.06 -10.63
N ARG A 56 -10.71 6.57 -9.66
CA ARG A 56 -11.21 7.40 -8.58
C ARG A 56 -10.00 7.80 -7.74
N LYS A 57 -9.68 9.09 -7.75
CA LYS A 57 -8.61 9.65 -6.94
C LYS A 57 -8.87 9.31 -5.47
N ARG A 58 -7.80 8.96 -4.76
CA ARG A 58 -7.85 8.85 -3.30
C ARG A 58 -7.93 10.24 -2.66
N ASN A 59 -8.24 10.25 -1.37
CA ASN A 59 -8.02 11.44 -0.57
C ASN A 59 -6.53 11.84 -0.70
N PRO A 60 -6.20 13.12 -0.97
CA PRO A 60 -4.82 13.59 -1.05
C PRO A 60 -3.93 13.15 0.11
N LYS A 61 -4.44 13.17 1.36
CA LYS A 61 -3.69 12.68 2.54
C LYS A 61 -3.32 11.19 2.41
N ASP A 62 -4.30 10.33 2.12
CA ASP A 62 -4.08 8.89 1.93
C ASP A 62 -3.13 8.60 0.75
N ALA A 63 -3.26 9.34 -0.36
CA ALA A 63 -2.35 9.21 -1.50
C ALA A 63 -0.92 9.61 -1.14
N TYR A 64 -0.73 10.75 -0.47
CA TYR A 64 0.57 11.25 -0.04
C TYR A 64 1.31 10.25 0.84
N VAL A 65 0.68 9.77 1.91
CA VAL A 65 1.35 8.84 2.85
C VAL A 65 1.75 7.55 2.13
N ARG A 66 0.92 7.05 1.21
CA ARG A 66 1.27 5.88 0.40
C ARG A 66 2.45 6.12 -0.53
N LEU A 67 2.53 7.30 -1.14
CA LEU A 67 3.67 7.71 -1.95
C LEU A 67 4.94 7.75 -1.10
N LYS A 68 4.89 8.36 0.10
CA LYS A 68 6.02 8.40 1.05
C LYS A 68 6.44 7.00 1.54
N CYS A 69 5.48 6.10 1.76
CA CYS A 69 5.77 4.73 2.21
C CYS A 69 6.33 3.83 1.09
N PHE A 70 6.01 4.11 -0.18
CA PHE A 70 6.32 3.24 -1.30
C PHE A 70 7.83 2.94 -1.47
N PRO A 71 8.75 3.91 -1.34
CA PRO A 71 10.19 3.65 -1.35
C PRO A 71 10.69 2.65 -0.30
N HIS A 72 9.93 2.42 0.77
CA HIS A 72 10.30 1.49 1.83
C HIS A 72 9.84 0.05 1.58
N VAL A 73 8.94 -0.18 0.60
CA VAL A 73 8.36 -1.50 0.31
C VAL A 73 9.42 -2.57 0.08
N GLY A 74 10.43 -2.28 -0.75
CA GLY A 74 11.48 -3.26 -1.06
C GLY A 74 12.30 -3.66 0.17
N THR A 75 12.59 -2.72 1.06
CA THR A 75 13.33 -3.01 2.30
C THR A 75 12.49 -3.80 3.29
N LEU A 76 11.20 -3.46 3.42
CA LEU A 76 10.28 -4.19 4.28
C LEU A 76 10.07 -5.63 3.80
N LEU A 77 9.77 -5.83 2.52
CA LEU A 77 9.55 -7.16 1.95
C LEU A 77 10.77 -8.09 2.08
N ARG A 78 12.00 -7.54 2.03
CA ARG A 78 13.22 -8.33 2.25
C ARG A 78 13.38 -8.82 3.69
N LYS A 79 12.88 -8.05 4.66
CA LYS A 79 12.98 -8.36 6.09
C LYS A 79 11.81 -9.22 6.58
N LEU A 80 10.64 -9.07 5.98
CA LEU A 80 9.44 -9.79 6.37
C LEU A 80 9.48 -11.21 5.82
N GLY A 81 9.44 -12.19 6.73
CA GLY A 81 9.45 -13.60 6.39
C GLY A 81 8.14 -14.07 5.78
N LEU A 82 7.07 -14.11 6.58
CA LEU A 82 5.77 -14.65 6.18
C LEU A 82 4.72 -13.53 6.01
N PRO A 83 3.75 -13.71 5.09
CA PRO A 83 2.58 -12.85 5.04
C PRO A 83 1.68 -13.13 6.25
N GLN A 84 1.16 -12.07 6.87
CA GLN A 84 0.26 -12.14 8.02
C GLN A 84 -1.19 -12.34 7.59
N GLU A 85 -1.55 -11.91 6.38
CA GLU A 85 -2.88 -12.13 5.83
C GLU A 85 -2.80 -12.78 4.46
N TYR A 86 -3.77 -13.65 4.20
CA TYR A 86 -3.93 -14.33 2.92
C TYR A 86 -5.39 -14.31 2.50
N LYS A 87 -5.64 -13.97 1.23
CA LYS A 87 -6.97 -14.03 0.63
C LYS A 87 -6.88 -14.61 -0.77
N CYS A 88 -7.82 -15.48 -1.10
CA CYS A 88 -7.92 -16.08 -2.41
C CYS A 88 -9.30 -15.83 -3.01
N VAL A 89 -9.35 -15.26 -4.22
CA VAL A 89 -10.61 -14.86 -4.88
C VAL A 89 -10.57 -15.14 -6.38
N MET A 90 -11.74 -15.29 -6.99
CA MET A 90 -11.88 -15.36 -8.44
C MET A 90 -12.07 -13.96 -9.03
N GLU A 91 -11.15 -13.51 -9.87
CA GLU A 91 -11.19 -12.19 -10.50
C GLU A 91 -11.00 -12.26 -12.01
N ASN A 92 -11.47 -11.23 -12.71
CA ASN A 92 -11.23 -11.05 -14.13
C ASN A 92 -9.82 -10.49 -14.36
N VAL A 93 -8.96 -11.29 -15.00
CA VAL A 93 -7.58 -10.95 -15.31
C VAL A 93 -7.40 -10.84 -16.82
N THR A 94 -6.84 -9.71 -17.27
CA THR A 94 -6.49 -9.51 -18.69
C THR A 94 -5.16 -10.20 -18.97
N VAL A 95 -5.18 -11.20 -19.84
CA VAL A 95 -4.02 -12.00 -20.24
C VAL A 95 -3.81 -11.91 -21.74
N LYS A 96 -2.55 -12.01 -22.17
CA LYS A 96 -2.20 -12.05 -23.59
C LYS A 96 -2.31 -13.49 -24.11
N ARG A 97 -3.17 -13.72 -25.09
CA ARG A 97 -3.32 -14.98 -25.82
C ARG A 97 -2.95 -14.74 -27.28
N GLY A 98 -1.74 -15.15 -27.66
CA GLY A 98 -1.18 -14.83 -28.98
C GLY A 98 -1.09 -13.31 -29.20
N SER A 99 -1.80 -12.81 -30.20
CA SER A 99 -1.85 -11.38 -30.53
C SER A 99 -2.95 -10.59 -29.79
N ARG A 100 -3.87 -11.25 -29.08
CA ARG A 100 -5.04 -10.61 -28.45
C ARG A 100 -4.92 -10.54 -26.94
N LEU A 101 -5.50 -9.50 -26.35
CA LEU A 101 -5.75 -9.41 -24.91
C LEU A 101 -7.14 -9.97 -24.62
N VAL A 102 -7.20 -11.02 -23.80
CA VAL A 102 -8.46 -11.66 -23.40
C VAL A 102 -8.63 -11.48 -21.91
N THR A 103 -9.86 -11.23 -21.47
CA THR A 103 -10.19 -11.18 -20.04
C THR A 103 -10.73 -12.55 -19.63
N GLU A 104 -10.02 -13.23 -18.76
CA GLU A 104 -10.37 -14.56 -18.25
C GLU A 104 -10.61 -14.48 -16.74
N ARG A 105 -11.54 -15.29 -16.22
CA ARG A 105 -11.75 -15.41 -14.77
C ARG A 105 -10.69 -16.36 -14.21
N ARG A 106 -9.82 -15.86 -13.35
CA ARG A 106 -8.73 -16.62 -12.73
C ARG A 106 -8.76 -16.50 -11.22
N GLN A 107 -8.22 -17.51 -10.56
CA GLN A 107 -7.91 -17.45 -9.15
C GLN A 107 -6.78 -16.43 -8.94
N VAL A 108 -6.94 -15.56 -7.95
CA VAL A 108 -5.96 -14.53 -7.59
C VAL A 108 -5.73 -14.63 -6.10
N GLN A 109 -4.46 -14.77 -5.75
CA GLN A 109 -3.98 -14.81 -4.37
C GLN A 109 -3.51 -13.42 -3.97
N TYR A 110 -3.92 -12.98 -2.79
CA TYR A 110 -3.47 -11.76 -2.15
C TYR A 110 -2.74 -12.13 -0.86
N TYR A 111 -1.56 -11.57 -0.69
CA TYR A 111 -0.72 -11.71 0.49
C TYR A 111 -0.52 -10.33 1.09
N ALA A 112 -0.78 -10.18 2.39
CA ALA A 112 -0.48 -8.94 3.10
C ALA A 112 0.69 -9.14 4.06
N PHE A 113 1.70 -8.30 3.92
CA PHE A 113 2.85 -8.23 4.82
C PHE A 113 2.72 -6.99 5.69
N ILE A 114 2.76 -7.16 7.00
CA ILE A 114 2.66 -6.06 7.96
C ILE A 114 4.05 -5.72 8.45
N GLY A 115 4.43 -4.45 8.32
CA GLY A 115 5.69 -3.90 8.83
C GLY A 115 5.45 -2.63 9.63
N ILE A 116 6.52 -2.09 10.21
CA ILE A 116 6.51 -0.83 10.95
C ILE A 116 7.52 0.11 10.29
N LEU A 117 7.11 1.36 10.05
CA LEU A 117 7.92 2.47 9.55
C LEU A 117 7.87 3.63 10.56
N TYR A 118 8.85 4.53 10.49
CA TYR A 118 8.92 5.75 11.33
C TYR A 118 8.64 5.47 12.82
N SER A 119 9.24 4.40 13.35
CA SER A 119 9.15 3.93 14.74
C SER A 119 7.79 3.35 15.21
N ASN A 120 6.65 3.90 14.81
CA ASN A 120 5.32 3.46 15.27
C ASN A 120 4.28 3.23 14.16
N MET A 121 4.52 3.70 12.94
CA MET A 121 3.51 3.57 11.88
C MET A 121 3.47 2.15 11.29
N ARG A 122 2.39 1.42 11.57
CA ARG A 122 2.12 0.13 10.92
C ARG A 122 1.76 0.34 9.44
N VAL A 123 2.35 -0.47 8.58
CA VAL A 123 2.07 -0.49 7.14
C VAL A 123 1.75 -1.88 6.66
N LYS A 124 0.70 -2.00 5.83
CA LYS A 124 0.31 -3.25 5.18
C LYS A 124 0.70 -3.20 3.70
N ILE A 125 1.61 -4.08 3.29
CA ILE A 125 2.04 -4.25 1.90
C ILE A 125 1.22 -5.39 1.29
N VAL A 126 0.43 -5.08 0.27
CA VAL A 126 -0.41 -6.05 -0.43
C VAL A 126 0.26 -6.48 -1.72
N ILE A 127 0.49 -7.78 -1.83
CA ILE A 127 1.05 -8.46 -3.00
C ILE A 127 -0.03 -9.32 -3.63
N ARG A 128 -0.12 -9.30 -4.96
CA ARG A 128 -1.12 -10.00 -5.76
C ARG A 128 -0.42 -11.02 -6.67
N LYS A 129 -0.85 -12.28 -6.64
CA LYS A 129 -0.37 -13.35 -7.52
C LYS A 129 -1.55 -13.98 -8.26
N PRO A 130 -1.78 -13.59 -9.53
CA PRO A 130 -2.75 -14.26 -10.37
C PRO A 130 -2.29 -15.66 -10.74
N ASP A 131 -3.23 -16.57 -10.88
CA ASP A 131 -2.92 -17.93 -11.32
C ASP A 131 -2.31 -17.95 -12.74
N GLY A 132 -1.28 -18.77 -12.89
CA GLY A 132 -0.46 -18.87 -14.10
C GLY A 132 0.54 -17.72 -14.33
N TYR A 133 0.73 -16.80 -13.37
CA TYR A 133 1.81 -15.81 -13.42
C TYR A 133 3.05 -16.34 -12.71
N GLU A 134 4.21 -16.16 -13.33
CA GLU A 134 5.50 -16.60 -12.77
C GLU A 134 5.88 -15.79 -11.52
N LYS A 135 5.73 -14.46 -11.60
CA LYS A 135 6.09 -13.53 -10.52
C LYS A 135 4.85 -12.95 -9.86
N SER A 136 4.96 -12.74 -8.55
CA SER A 136 3.98 -11.96 -7.80
C SER A 136 4.08 -10.48 -8.16
N GLU A 137 3.00 -9.73 -8.03
CA GLU A 137 2.94 -8.31 -8.40
C GLU A 137 2.63 -7.46 -7.17
N PHE A 138 3.37 -6.36 -6.99
CA PHE A 138 2.99 -5.34 -6.01
C PHE A 138 1.61 -4.78 -6.37
N HIS A 139 0.71 -4.76 -5.38
CA HIS A 139 -0.65 -4.25 -5.55
C HIS A 139 -0.87 -2.91 -4.84
N SER A 140 -0.43 -2.77 -3.59
CA SER A 140 -0.52 -1.50 -2.85
C SER A 140 0.30 -1.54 -1.57
N ILE A 141 0.52 -0.37 -0.97
CA ILE A 141 0.87 -0.20 0.44
C ILE A 141 -0.25 0.59 1.12
N GLN A 142 -0.67 0.16 2.30
CA GLN A 142 -1.70 0.81 3.11
C GLN A 142 -1.06 1.25 4.44
N PRO A 143 -0.79 2.55 4.61
CA PRO A 143 -0.31 3.09 5.88
C PRO A 143 -1.45 3.15 6.90
N ALA A 144 -1.10 3.00 8.18
CA ALA A 144 -1.99 3.22 9.31
C ALA A 144 -3.37 2.58 9.11
N TRP A 145 -3.35 1.25 8.95
CA TRP A 145 -4.58 0.50 9.00
C TRP A 145 -5.14 0.63 10.42
N VAL A 146 -6.13 1.52 10.61
CA VAL A 146 -7.00 1.48 11.78
C VAL A 146 -7.57 0.07 11.80
N MET A 147 -7.23 -0.70 12.83
CA MET A 147 -7.92 -1.96 13.09
C MET A 147 -9.36 -1.58 13.38
N ASN A 148 -10.22 -1.61 12.37
CA ASN A 148 -11.64 -1.65 12.63
C ASN A 148 -11.87 -3.03 13.27
N SER A 149 -11.83 -3.07 14.60
CA SER A 149 -11.93 -4.26 15.46
C SER A 149 -13.05 -5.20 14.99
N TYR A 150 -14.11 -4.63 14.43
CA TYR A 150 -15.27 -5.33 13.89
C TYR A 150 -14.99 -6.24 12.68
N HIS A 151 -14.11 -5.85 11.74
CA HIS A 151 -13.90 -6.62 10.51
C HIS A 151 -12.90 -7.78 10.70
N ASP A 152 -12.05 -7.69 11.72
CA ASP A 152 -11.08 -8.72 12.10
C ASP A 152 -11.68 -9.74 13.09
N MET A 153 -12.65 -9.33 13.93
CA MET A 153 -13.43 -10.24 14.78
C MET A 153 -14.11 -11.36 13.97
N GLN A 154 -14.59 -11.05 12.76
CA GLN A 154 -15.22 -12.04 11.89
C GLN A 154 -14.22 -13.02 11.25
N MET A 155 -12.93 -12.68 11.20
CA MET A 155 -11.87 -13.52 10.62
C MET A 155 -11.14 -14.39 11.64
N ARG A 156 -11.21 -14.04 12.94
CA ARG A 156 -10.42 -14.72 13.98
C ARG A 156 -11.12 -15.86 14.71
N GLY A 157 -12.43 -16.07 14.53
CA GLY A 157 -13.13 -17.24 15.08
C GLY A 157 -13.14 -17.36 16.62
N ASP A 158 -12.48 -16.45 17.35
CA ASP A 158 -12.34 -16.49 18.79
C ASP A 158 -13.11 -15.33 19.43
N MET A 159 -14.03 -15.74 20.30
CA MET A 159 -14.78 -14.91 21.23
C MET A 159 -13.91 -14.76 22.49
N PHE A 160 -13.86 -13.54 23.04
CA PHE A 160 -13.17 -13.09 24.28
C PHE A 160 -11.70 -12.64 24.14
N ILE A 161 -11.44 -11.36 24.42
CA ILE A 161 -10.78 -10.82 25.64
C ILE A 161 -10.98 -9.29 25.66
N GLU A 162 -11.04 -8.76 26.90
CA GLU A 162 -11.17 -7.37 27.38
C GLU A 162 -10.77 -6.24 26.42
N GLU A 163 -11.56 -5.16 26.47
CA GLU A 163 -11.24 -3.86 25.85
C GLU A 163 -9.89 -3.37 26.35
N VAL A 164 -8.84 -3.61 25.56
CA VAL A 164 -7.63 -2.79 25.65
C VAL A 164 -8.00 -1.49 24.93
N GLU A 165 -8.33 -0.46 25.71
CA GLU A 165 -8.30 0.94 25.26
C GLU A 165 -6.86 1.25 24.81
N GLY A 166 -6.51 0.83 23.60
CA GLY A 166 -5.29 1.24 22.93
C GLY A 166 -5.55 2.61 22.35
N GLU A 167 -4.75 3.60 22.76
CA GLU A 167 -4.67 4.93 22.19
C GLU A 167 -4.93 4.87 20.68
N GLU A 168 -6.01 5.50 20.22
CA GLU A 168 -6.20 5.79 18.82
C GLU A 168 -5.05 6.73 18.41
N ASP A 169 -3.93 6.16 17.98
CA ASP A 169 -2.86 6.89 17.30
C ASP A 169 -3.53 7.69 16.17
N ASN A 170 -3.71 8.98 16.39
CA ASN A 170 -4.47 9.84 15.49
C ASN A 170 -3.68 9.97 14.18
N LEU A 171 -4.07 9.18 13.17
CA LEU A 171 -3.45 9.17 11.87
C LEU A 171 -3.37 10.58 11.26
N ASP A 172 -4.36 11.42 11.51
CA ASP A 172 -4.35 12.79 11.01
C ASP A 172 -3.23 13.62 11.68
N GLU A 173 -2.99 13.44 12.97
CA GLU A 173 -1.91 14.12 13.71
C GLU A 173 -0.52 13.69 13.22
N PHE A 174 -0.33 12.38 13.01
CA PHE A 174 0.91 11.86 12.43
C PHE A 174 1.16 12.35 10.99
N ILE A 175 0.09 12.41 10.18
CA ILE A 175 0.19 12.96 8.81
C ILE A 175 0.56 14.43 8.86
N ASP A 176 -0.05 15.18 9.77
CA ASP A 176 0.21 16.60 9.91
C ASP A 176 1.64 16.85 10.41
N GLU A 177 2.17 16.04 11.33
CA GLU A 177 3.58 16.04 11.75
C GLU A 177 4.52 15.77 10.56
N LEU A 178 4.23 14.74 9.75
CA LEU A 178 4.99 14.40 8.54
C LEU A 178 5.00 15.54 7.52
N VAL A 179 3.86 16.21 7.34
CA VAL A 179 3.74 17.36 6.43
C VAL A 179 4.51 18.55 6.97
N GLU A 180 4.45 18.82 8.28
CA GLU A 180 5.24 19.87 8.91
C GLU A 180 6.75 19.65 8.75
N GLU A 181 7.24 18.43 9.00
CA GLU A 181 8.64 18.08 8.83
C GLU A 181 9.12 18.32 7.39
N ASP A 182 8.33 17.89 6.41
CA ASP A 182 8.68 18.05 5.00
C ASP A 182 8.57 19.51 4.55
N THR A 183 7.63 20.28 5.10
CA THR A 183 7.54 21.74 4.88
C THR A 183 8.79 22.45 5.40
N LYS A 184 9.26 22.08 6.60
CA LYS A 184 10.47 22.64 7.21
C LYS A 184 11.73 22.31 6.40
N LYS A 185 11.81 21.11 5.80
CA LYS A 185 12.91 20.70 4.92
C LYS A 185 12.89 21.44 3.57
N ALA A 186 11.71 21.71 3.03
CA ALA A 186 11.57 22.42 1.76
C ALA A 186 11.95 23.92 1.87
N ASN A 187 11.71 24.53 3.03
CA ASN A 187 12.05 25.92 3.32
C ASN A 187 12.98 26.04 4.54
N PRO A 188 14.27 25.68 4.41
CA PRO A 188 15.25 25.91 5.47
C PRO A 188 15.41 27.41 5.65
N LYS A 189 15.08 27.92 6.85
CA LYS A 189 15.38 29.30 7.24
C LYS A 189 16.88 29.59 7.20
#